data_AF-A0A2E4P8G6-F1
#
_entry.id   AF-A0A2E4P8G6-F1
#
_cell.length_a   1.000
_cell.length_b   1.000
_cell.length_c   1.000
_cell.angle_alpha   90.00
_cell.angle_beta   90.00
_cell.angle_gamma   90.00
#
_symmetry.space_group_name_H-M   'P 1'
#
loop_
_entity.id
_entity.type
_entity.pdbx_description
1 polymer ?
#
loop_
_entity_poly.entity_id
_entity_poly.type
_entity_poly.pdbx_seq_one_letter_code
_entity_poly.pdbx_strand_id
1 'polypeptide(L)'
;MNEYKNEIFEYLEFGSEAIIQNLSFNKCTFYDCRLSFRRNSAPEERTLLENLIFTNCTFNARGCSQSKIYLKNIHLENIKSPNDLLRITSTIFNKVKLKGKFDRISLSSNYDGMVYVDEDDQIVDVNENEVLILNQYTENEYKNIEWALDISEAEFKECDVHASIPANLIKRNPETQLLLKYDKVVNSKWKNIPNIQNSFTEFFCQIVLKAKKDRVIVASVRNKKDFEKELEAIKILREEGIGELD
;
A
#
# COMPACT_ATOMS: atom_id res chain seq x y z
N MET A 1 -4.68 -25.48 -6.06
CA MET A 1 -3.78 -24.44 -5.51
C MET A 1 -2.62 -25.15 -4.86
N ASN A 2 -1.41 -24.92 -5.34
CA ASN A 2 -0.20 -25.54 -4.77
C ASN A 2 0.12 -24.86 -3.43
N GLU A 3 0.57 -25.63 -2.44
CA GLU A 3 0.79 -25.12 -1.09
C GLU A 3 2.24 -25.35 -0.66
N TYR A 4 2.87 -24.29 -0.16
CA TYR A 4 4.21 -24.27 0.43
C TYR A 4 4.11 -23.97 1.92
N LYS A 5 4.86 -24.71 2.76
CA LYS A 5 4.79 -24.59 4.22
C LYS A 5 6.17 -24.55 4.86
N ASN A 6 6.40 -23.54 5.69
CA ASN A 6 7.64 -23.37 6.44
C ASN A 6 8.89 -23.37 5.54
N GLU A 7 8.74 -22.88 4.31
CA GLU A 7 9.84 -22.80 3.35
C GLU A 7 10.50 -21.42 3.38
N ILE A 8 11.76 -21.40 2.96
CA ILE A 8 12.53 -20.17 2.75
C ILE A 8 12.75 -20.03 1.25
N PHE A 9 12.37 -18.88 0.73
CA PHE A 9 12.58 -18.48 -0.66
C PHE A 9 13.62 -17.37 -0.68
N GLU A 10 14.73 -17.62 -1.38
CA GLU A 10 15.85 -16.69 -1.49
C GLU A 10 16.11 -16.42 -2.97
N TYR A 11 16.36 -15.16 -3.34
CA TYR A 11 16.76 -14.77 -4.69
C TYR A 11 15.76 -15.18 -5.79
N LEU A 12 14.47 -15.24 -5.46
CA LEU A 12 13.45 -15.44 -6.49
C LEU A 12 13.40 -14.21 -7.38
N GLU A 13 13.71 -14.40 -8.65
CA GLU A 13 13.66 -13.34 -9.64
C GLU A 13 12.68 -13.72 -10.76
N PHE A 14 11.68 -12.87 -10.95
CA PHE A 14 10.76 -12.98 -12.06
C PHE A 14 10.82 -11.69 -12.89
N GLY A 15 11.09 -11.86 -14.19
CA GLY A 15 11.02 -10.77 -15.15
C GLY A 15 9.60 -10.18 -15.27
N SER A 16 9.48 -9.12 -16.05
CA SER A 16 8.19 -8.55 -16.42
C SER A 16 7.33 -9.55 -17.19
N GLU A 17 6.00 -9.36 -17.14
CA GLU A 17 4.99 -10.22 -17.79
C GLU A 17 4.89 -11.65 -17.24
N ALA A 18 5.61 -11.97 -16.16
CA ALA A 18 5.44 -13.26 -15.49
C ALA A 18 4.00 -13.40 -14.96
N ILE A 19 3.44 -14.61 -15.08
CA ILE A 19 2.14 -14.95 -14.50
C ILE A 19 2.39 -15.97 -13.38
N ILE A 20 2.18 -15.55 -12.14
CA ILE A 20 2.31 -16.39 -10.96
C ILE A 20 0.94 -16.56 -10.35
N GLN A 21 0.46 -17.79 -10.28
CA GLN A 21 -0.93 -18.03 -9.92
C GLN A 21 -1.19 -19.31 -9.15
N ASN A 22 -2.29 -19.29 -8.39
CA ASN A 22 -2.84 -20.45 -7.68
C ASN A 22 -1.85 -21.08 -6.69
N LEU A 23 -1.17 -20.24 -5.90
CA LEU A 23 -0.23 -20.65 -4.85
C LEU A 23 -0.70 -20.19 -3.47
N SER A 24 -0.40 -21.00 -2.46
CA SER A 24 -0.61 -20.69 -1.05
C SER A 24 0.69 -20.87 -0.30
N PHE A 25 1.07 -19.87 0.50
CA PHE A 25 2.26 -19.85 1.32
C PHE A 25 1.86 -19.73 2.78
N ASN A 26 2.32 -20.67 3.61
CA ASN A 26 2.02 -20.66 5.03
C ASN A 26 3.30 -20.76 5.86
N LYS A 27 3.55 -19.75 6.70
CA LYS A 27 4.78 -19.64 7.51
C LYS A 27 6.07 -19.64 6.66
N CYS A 28 5.97 -19.20 5.41
CA CYS A 28 7.14 -19.06 4.55
C CYS A 28 7.87 -17.74 4.80
N THR A 29 9.17 -17.71 4.48
CA THR A 29 9.99 -16.50 4.53
C THR A 29 10.57 -16.19 3.16
N PHE A 30 10.55 -14.91 2.78
CA PHE A 30 11.10 -14.41 1.52
C PHE A 30 12.27 -13.46 1.80
N TYR A 31 13.40 -13.71 1.13
CA TYR A 31 14.63 -12.94 1.18
C TYR A 31 15.09 -12.58 -0.24
N ASP A 32 15.54 -11.34 -0.44
CA ASP A 32 16.16 -10.88 -1.69
C ASP A 32 15.39 -11.23 -2.98
N CYS A 33 14.06 -11.23 -2.91
CA CYS A 33 13.20 -11.57 -4.04
C CYS A 33 12.87 -10.34 -4.90
N ARG A 34 12.99 -10.47 -6.22
CA ARG A 34 12.76 -9.40 -7.19
C ARG A 34 11.62 -9.76 -8.13
N LEU A 35 10.65 -8.87 -8.27
CA LEU A 35 9.51 -9.04 -9.18
C LEU A 35 9.40 -7.86 -10.14
N SER A 36 9.39 -8.15 -11.44
CA SER A 36 9.13 -7.16 -12.50
C SER A 36 10.06 -5.95 -12.42
N PHE A 37 11.34 -6.25 -12.61
CA PHE A 37 12.44 -5.27 -12.51
C PHE A 37 12.78 -4.57 -13.84
N ARG A 38 12.11 -4.87 -14.96
CA ARG A 38 12.43 -4.22 -16.24
C ARG A 38 11.87 -2.80 -16.33
N ARG A 39 12.77 -1.84 -16.53
CA ARG A 39 12.46 -0.41 -16.60
C ARG A 39 11.72 -0.01 -17.88
N ASN A 40 12.17 -0.51 -19.04
CA ASN A 40 11.68 -0.09 -20.36
C ASN A 40 10.45 -0.88 -20.84
N SER A 41 9.78 -1.58 -19.92
CA SER A 41 8.57 -2.31 -20.25
C SER A 41 7.37 -1.36 -20.35
N ALA A 42 6.51 -1.63 -21.33
CA ALA A 42 5.29 -0.87 -21.53
C ALA A 42 4.36 -0.97 -20.30
N PRO A 43 3.47 0.00 -20.02
CA PRO A 43 2.56 -0.03 -18.87
C PRO A 43 1.72 -1.30 -18.71
N GLU A 44 1.43 -1.97 -19.83
CA GLU A 44 0.70 -3.23 -19.96
C GLU A 44 1.55 -4.47 -19.63
N GLU A 45 2.88 -4.36 -19.71
CA GLU A 45 3.84 -5.45 -19.50
C GLU A 45 4.10 -5.68 -17.99
N ARG A 46 3.03 -5.90 -17.25
CA ARG A 46 3.05 -6.10 -15.80
C ARG A 46 3.16 -7.57 -15.45
N THR A 47 3.92 -7.88 -14.41
CA THR A 47 3.84 -9.20 -13.78
C THR A 47 2.49 -9.33 -13.08
N LEU A 48 1.76 -10.40 -13.42
CA LEU A 48 0.47 -10.74 -12.84
C LEU A 48 0.67 -11.74 -11.70
N LEU A 49 0.27 -11.33 -10.49
CA LEU A 49 0.07 -12.24 -9.38
C LEU A 49 -1.43 -12.47 -9.22
N GLU A 50 -1.89 -13.71 -9.38
CA GLU A 50 -3.33 -14.04 -9.34
C GLU A 50 -3.65 -15.22 -8.41
N ASN A 51 -4.69 -15.07 -7.59
CA ASN A 51 -5.17 -16.13 -6.68
C ASN A 51 -4.04 -16.66 -5.78
N LEU A 52 -3.35 -15.73 -5.08
CA LEU A 52 -2.29 -16.07 -4.13
C LEU A 52 -2.75 -15.84 -2.69
N ILE A 53 -2.35 -16.74 -1.81
CA ILE A 53 -2.61 -16.65 -0.38
C ILE A 53 -1.29 -16.68 0.37
N PHE A 54 -1.07 -15.72 1.27
CA PHE A 54 0.06 -15.71 2.18
C PHE A 54 -0.46 -15.62 3.61
N THR A 55 -0.09 -16.57 4.45
CA THR A 55 -0.56 -16.63 5.83
C THR A 55 0.61 -16.85 6.78
N ASN A 56 0.77 -15.97 7.76
CA ASN A 56 1.86 -15.99 8.73
C ASN A 56 3.25 -15.91 8.07
N CYS A 57 3.35 -15.26 6.91
CA CYS A 57 4.60 -15.15 6.16
C CYS A 57 5.46 -13.97 6.64
N THR A 58 6.76 -14.07 6.36
CA THR A 58 7.72 -13.01 6.64
C THR A 58 8.37 -12.55 5.32
N PHE A 59 8.30 -11.26 5.03
CA PHE A 59 9.04 -10.65 3.93
C PHE A 59 10.18 -9.83 4.53
N ASN A 60 11.42 -10.26 4.32
CA ASN A 60 12.55 -9.41 4.69
C ASN A 60 12.71 -8.33 3.61
N ALA A 61 12.21 -7.13 3.88
CA ALA A 61 12.11 -6.09 2.87
C ALA A 61 13.48 -5.56 2.41
N ARG A 62 14.56 -5.76 3.19
CA ARG A 62 15.92 -5.49 2.73
C ARG A 62 16.25 -6.48 1.61
N GLY A 63 16.30 -5.96 0.39
CA GLY A 63 16.65 -6.69 -0.83
C GLY A 63 15.47 -7.29 -1.59
N CYS A 64 14.25 -7.28 -1.03
CA CYS A 64 13.05 -7.54 -1.82
C CYS A 64 12.63 -6.27 -2.56
N SER A 65 12.48 -6.35 -3.87
CA SER A 65 12.01 -5.23 -4.68
C SER A 65 10.94 -5.68 -5.66
N GLN A 66 9.98 -4.80 -5.90
CA GLN A 66 9.00 -5.05 -6.94
C GLN A 66 8.55 -3.75 -7.58
N SER A 67 8.17 -3.81 -8.84
CA SER A 67 7.52 -2.69 -9.51
C SER A 67 6.60 -3.19 -10.63
N LYS A 68 5.64 -2.36 -11.07
CA LYS A 68 4.75 -2.67 -12.19
C LYS A 68 4.03 -4.03 -12.04
N ILE A 69 3.54 -4.33 -10.84
CA ILE A 69 2.76 -5.54 -10.58
C ILE A 69 1.26 -5.28 -10.78
N TYR A 70 0.55 -6.31 -11.23
CA TYR A 70 -0.90 -6.42 -11.12
C TYR A 70 -1.24 -7.50 -10.08
N LEU A 71 -1.85 -7.12 -8.97
CA LEU A 71 -2.32 -8.03 -7.92
C LEU A 71 -3.81 -8.31 -8.11
N LYS A 72 -4.17 -9.57 -8.34
CA LYS A 72 -5.56 -9.99 -8.53
C LYS A 72 -5.95 -11.10 -7.57
N ASN A 73 -7.01 -10.91 -6.79
CA ASN A 73 -7.49 -11.90 -5.82
C ASN A 73 -6.38 -12.38 -4.86
N ILE A 74 -5.74 -11.45 -4.17
CA ILE A 74 -4.64 -11.75 -3.25
C ILE A 74 -5.14 -11.68 -1.81
N HIS A 75 -4.80 -12.67 -0.99
CA HIS A 75 -5.06 -12.65 0.45
C HIS A 75 -3.74 -12.66 1.22
N LEU A 76 -3.51 -11.62 2.01
CA LEU A 76 -2.38 -11.50 2.91
C LEU A 76 -2.90 -11.52 4.35
N GLU A 77 -2.39 -12.44 5.16
CA GLU A 77 -2.78 -12.58 6.55
C GLU A 77 -1.59 -12.73 7.49
N ASN A 78 -1.53 -11.90 8.52
CA ASN A 78 -0.49 -11.90 9.54
C ASN A 78 0.94 -11.81 8.96
N ILE A 79 1.20 -10.74 8.20
CA ILE A 79 2.47 -10.56 7.49
C ILE A 79 3.48 -9.79 8.33
N LYS A 80 4.70 -10.32 8.40
CA LYS A 80 5.83 -9.67 9.09
C LYS A 80 6.82 -9.07 8.09
N SER A 81 7.39 -7.94 8.47
CA SER A 81 8.51 -7.28 7.78
C SER A 81 9.50 -6.78 8.83
N PRO A 82 10.24 -7.70 9.49
CA PRO A 82 11.03 -7.35 10.66
C PRO A 82 12.10 -6.32 10.31
N ASN A 83 12.19 -5.27 11.12
CA ASN A 83 13.19 -4.20 11.03
C ASN A 83 13.14 -3.35 9.74
N ASP A 84 12.10 -3.48 8.91
CA ASP A 84 12.01 -2.73 7.66
C ASP A 84 10.57 -2.43 7.24
N LEU A 85 10.41 -1.54 6.26
CA LEU A 85 9.15 -1.17 5.64
C LEU A 85 8.90 -2.03 4.41
N LEU A 86 7.84 -2.83 4.42
CA LEU A 86 7.38 -3.52 3.21
C LEU A 86 6.81 -2.48 2.23
N ARG A 87 7.58 -2.15 1.20
CA ARG A 87 7.17 -1.20 0.15
C ARG A 87 6.54 -1.96 -1.00
N ILE A 88 5.28 -1.65 -1.27
CA ILE A 88 4.56 -2.11 -2.45
C ILE A 88 4.33 -0.89 -3.34
N THR A 89 5.19 -0.71 -4.34
CA THR A 89 5.19 0.43 -5.24
C THR A 89 4.59 0.04 -6.60
N SER A 90 4.13 1.02 -7.39
CA SER A 90 3.85 0.82 -8.82
C SER A 90 2.81 -0.27 -9.12
N THR A 91 1.92 -0.56 -8.17
CA THR A 91 1.07 -1.76 -8.17
C THR A 91 -0.40 -1.43 -8.40
N ILE A 92 -1.06 -2.24 -9.22
CA ILE A 92 -2.51 -2.23 -9.38
C ILE A 92 -3.12 -3.29 -8.46
N PHE A 93 -4.10 -2.89 -7.66
CA PHE A 93 -4.78 -3.76 -6.70
C PHE A 93 -6.18 -4.08 -7.21
N ASN A 94 -6.50 -5.35 -7.39
CA ASN A 94 -7.82 -5.83 -7.76
C ASN A 94 -8.21 -6.97 -6.81
N LYS A 95 -9.18 -6.70 -5.93
CA LYS A 95 -9.63 -7.67 -4.93
C LYS A 95 -8.51 -8.18 -4.01
N VAL A 96 -7.70 -7.26 -3.48
CA VAL A 96 -6.61 -7.60 -2.53
C VAL A 96 -7.07 -7.41 -1.10
N LYS A 97 -6.95 -8.44 -0.27
CA LYS A 97 -7.35 -8.40 1.14
C LYS A 97 -6.14 -8.50 2.06
N LEU A 98 -6.03 -7.56 3.00
CA LEU A 98 -5.10 -7.60 4.12
C LEU A 98 -5.90 -7.92 5.38
N LYS A 99 -5.47 -8.94 6.13
CA LYS A 99 -6.15 -9.38 7.36
C LYS A 99 -5.17 -9.65 8.50
N GLY A 100 -5.58 -9.31 9.72
CA GLY A 100 -4.80 -9.54 10.92
C GLY A 100 -3.64 -8.57 11.05
N LYS A 101 -2.51 -9.05 11.57
CA LYS A 101 -1.42 -8.16 12.02
C LYS A 101 -0.35 -7.97 10.97
N PHE A 102 -0.07 -6.71 10.68
CA PHE A 102 1.01 -6.30 9.79
C PHE A 102 2.05 -5.49 10.56
N ASP A 103 3.32 -5.67 10.17
CA ASP A 103 4.38 -4.75 10.58
C ASP A 103 4.21 -3.39 9.86
N ARG A 104 5.28 -2.85 9.28
CA ARG A 104 5.25 -1.55 8.60
C ARG A 104 5.04 -1.80 7.11
N ILE A 105 4.01 -1.20 6.52
CA ILE A 105 3.73 -1.32 5.08
C ILE A 105 3.53 0.06 4.46
N SER A 106 4.01 0.24 3.23
CA SER A 106 3.73 1.41 2.39
C SER A 106 3.25 0.93 1.03
N LEU A 107 2.06 1.37 0.65
CA LEU A 107 1.42 1.10 -0.64
C LEU A 107 1.46 2.40 -1.45
N SER A 108 2.28 2.45 -2.50
CA SER A 108 2.51 3.69 -3.25
C SER A 108 2.33 3.57 -4.77
N SER A 109 1.89 4.66 -5.40
CA SER A 109 1.52 4.66 -6.83
C SER A 109 2.70 4.46 -7.70
N ASN A 110 3.81 5.11 -7.35
CA ASN A 110 5.00 5.22 -8.16
C ASN A 110 5.91 6.34 -7.61
N TYR A 111 7.23 6.16 -7.78
CA TYR A 111 8.28 7.20 -7.79
C TYR A 111 8.35 8.18 -6.61
N ASP A 112 8.20 7.72 -5.36
CA ASP A 112 8.52 8.56 -4.19
C ASP A 112 10.05 8.66 -4.00
N GLY A 113 10.72 9.39 -4.91
CA GLY A 113 12.14 9.72 -4.83
C GLY A 113 13.10 8.52 -4.83
N MET A 114 12.65 7.33 -5.25
CA MET A 114 13.50 6.15 -5.34
C MET A 114 14.52 6.35 -6.46
N VAL A 115 15.79 6.20 -6.09
CA VAL A 115 16.90 6.00 -7.03
C VAL A 115 16.73 4.61 -7.62
N TYR A 116 16.45 4.55 -8.92
CA TYR A 116 16.36 3.27 -9.63
C TYR A 116 17.76 2.88 -10.04
N VAL A 117 18.11 1.65 -9.73
CA VAL A 117 19.27 1.00 -10.32
C VAL A 117 18.81 0.13 -11.49
N ASP A 118 19.52 0.15 -12.62
CA ASP A 118 19.23 -0.74 -13.75
C ASP A 118 19.74 -2.17 -13.49
N GLU A 119 19.65 -3.04 -14.51
CA GLU A 119 20.13 -4.43 -14.43
C GLU A 119 21.64 -4.53 -14.12
N ASP A 120 22.39 -3.43 -14.31
CA ASP A 120 23.83 -3.28 -14.04
C ASP A 120 24.12 -2.47 -12.74
N ASP A 121 23.13 -2.34 -11.87
CA ASP A 121 23.17 -1.58 -10.60
C ASP A 121 23.49 -0.06 -10.77
N GLN A 122 23.28 0.53 -11.96
CA GLN A 122 23.53 1.96 -12.21
C GLN A 122 22.35 2.84 -11.85
N ILE A 123 22.60 3.97 -11.18
CA ILE A 123 21.57 4.98 -10.91
C ILE A 123 21.05 5.57 -12.23
N VAL A 124 19.75 5.48 -12.47
CA VAL A 124 19.12 6.01 -13.69
C VAL A 124 17.95 6.94 -13.38
N ASP A 125 17.97 8.13 -13.98
CA ASP A 125 16.99 9.21 -13.80
C ASP A 125 15.57 8.85 -14.27
N VAL A 126 14.59 9.16 -13.44
CA VAL A 126 13.17 8.90 -13.69
C VAL A 126 12.64 9.81 -14.81
N ASN A 127 12.11 9.23 -15.88
CA ASN A 127 11.46 9.97 -16.95
C ASN A 127 10.03 10.37 -16.55
N GLU A 128 9.78 11.66 -16.36
CA GLU A 128 8.47 12.19 -15.94
C GLU A 128 7.31 11.76 -16.86
N ASN A 129 7.57 11.59 -18.16
CA ASN A 129 6.56 11.15 -19.11
C ASN A 129 6.16 9.69 -18.88
N GLU A 130 7.11 8.81 -18.55
CA GLU A 130 6.82 7.40 -18.23
C GLU A 130 5.98 7.31 -16.96
N VAL A 131 6.28 8.15 -15.95
CA VAL A 131 5.47 8.24 -14.73
C VAL A 131 4.03 8.64 -15.05
N LEU A 132 3.85 9.65 -15.90
CA LEU A 132 2.52 10.12 -16.30
C LEU A 132 1.73 9.02 -17.01
N ILE A 133 2.37 8.33 -17.97
CA ILE A 133 1.76 7.24 -18.73
C ILE A 133 1.37 6.08 -17.79
N LEU A 134 2.25 5.67 -16.88
CA LEU A 134 1.98 4.61 -15.90
C LEU A 134 0.83 4.97 -14.96
N ASN A 135 0.76 6.24 -14.54
CA ASN A 135 -0.32 6.72 -13.68
C ASN A 135 -1.65 6.75 -14.44
N GLN A 136 -1.69 7.24 -15.69
CA GLN A 136 -2.89 7.23 -16.52
C GLN A 136 -3.40 5.81 -16.79
N TYR A 137 -2.49 4.87 -17.08
CA TYR A 137 -2.83 3.47 -17.24
C TYR A 137 -3.46 2.91 -15.96
N THR A 138 -2.82 3.14 -14.81
CA THR A 138 -3.31 2.69 -13.49
C THR A 138 -4.69 3.28 -13.17
N GLU A 139 -4.90 4.57 -13.41
CA GLU A 139 -6.19 5.24 -13.21
C GLU A 139 -7.29 4.68 -14.14
N ASN A 140 -6.94 4.32 -15.38
CA ASN A 140 -7.88 3.68 -16.31
C ASN A 140 -8.27 2.26 -15.86
N GLU A 141 -7.33 1.47 -15.35
CA GLU A 141 -7.60 0.13 -14.84
C GLU A 141 -8.60 0.15 -13.68
N TYR A 142 -8.46 1.10 -12.74
CA TYR A 142 -9.37 1.22 -11.60
C TYR A 142 -10.82 1.55 -11.97
N LYS A 143 -11.09 2.06 -13.19
CA LYS A 143 -12.48 2.29 -13.66
C LYS A 143 -13.29 0.99 -13.77
N ASN A 144 -12.60 -0.14 -13.96
CA ASN A 144 -13.22 -1.45 -14.14
C ASN A 144 -13.12 -2.33 -12.87
N ILE A 145 -12.56 -1.81 -11.78
CA ILE A 145 -12.34 -2.55 -10.53
C ILE A 145 -13.46 -2.20 -9.55
N GLU A 146 -14.19 -3.23 -9.11
CA GLU A 146 -15.29 -3.12 -8.14
C GLU A 146 -14.80 -2.63 -6.77
N TRP A 147 -13.71 -3.22 -6.28
CA TRP A 147 -12.96 -2.77 -5.10
C TRP A 147 -11.51 -3.24 -5.23
N ALA A 148 -10.58 -2.40 -4.79
CA ALA A 148 -9.16 -2.59 -5.01
C ALA A 148 -8.50 -3.30 -3.83
N LEU A 149 -8.73 -2.75 -2.63
CA LEU A 149 -8.05 -3.13 -1.41
C LEU A 149 -9.06 -3.25 -0.27
N ASP A 150 -8.96 -4.30 0.53
CA ASP A 150 -9.71 -4.48 1.77
C ASP A 150 -8.74 -4.56 2.94
N ILE A 151 -8.78 -3.53 3.80
CA ILE A 151 -8.00 -3.46 5.04
C ILE A 151 -8.90 -3.46 6.27
N SER A 152 -10.19 -3.75 6.12
CA SER A 152 -11.18 -3.65 7.21
C SER A 152 -10.92 -4.60 8.40
N GLU A 153 -10.18 -5.68 8.17
CA GLU A 153 -9.79 -6.65 9.20
C GLU A 153 -8.29 -6.58 9.54
N ALA A 154 -7.58 -5.51 9.15
CA ALA A 154 -6.14 -5.38 9.34
C ALA A 154 -5.74 -4.37 10.42
N GLU A 155 -4.70 -4.71 11.17
CA GLU A 155 -4.01 -3.87 12.15
C GLU A 155 -2.55 -3.68 11.70
N PHE A 156 -2.04 -2.45 11.73
CA PHE A 156 -0.72 -2.14 11.20
C PHE A 156 0.14 -1.45 12.26
N LYS A 157 1.40 -1.86 12.40
CA LYS A 157 2.38 -1.04 13.14
C LYS A 157 2.58 0.30 12.45
N GLU A 158 2.55 0.34 11.13
CA GLU A 158 2.54 1.57 10.33
C GLU A 158 1.94 1.22 8.97
N CYS A 159 1.00 2.02 8.49
CA CYS A 159 0.42 1.85 7.17
C CYS A 159 0.40 3.20 6.47
N ASP A 160 1.14 3.29 5.37
CA ASP A 160 0.97 4.37 4.43
C ASP A 160 0.24 3.85 3.19
N VAL A 161 -0.99 4.31 2.98
CA VAL A 161 -1.68 4.17 1.70
C VAL A 161 -1.55 5.51 0.96
N HIS A 162 -0.65 5.57 -0.01
CA HIS A 162 -0.53 6.76 -0.85
C HIS A 162 -1.70 6.83 -1.84
N ALA A 163 -1.84 7.98 -2.51
CA ALA A 163 -2.94 8.35 -3.40
C ALA A 163 -3.03 7.54 -4.72
N SER A 164 -2.44 6.35 -4.75
CA SER A 164 -2.39 5.46 -5.92
C SER A 164 -3.62 4.61 -6.11
N ILE A 165 -4.24 4.24 -4.99
CA ILE A 165 -5.46 3.48 -4.95
C ILE A 165 -6.56 4.51 -4.73
N PRO A 166 -7.55 4.62 -5.63
CA PRO A 166 -8.71 5.48 -5.40
C PRO A 166 -9.34 5.14 -4.06
N ALA A 167 -9.40 6.12 -3.16
CA ALA A 167 -9.71 5.87 -1.76
C ALA A 167 -11.13 5.33 -1.53
N ASN A 168 -12.04 5.53 -2.50
CA ASN A 168 -13.39 4.94 -2.55
C ASN A 168 -13.40 3.45 -2.92
N LEU A 169 -12.30 2.91 -3.47
CA LEU A 169 -12.14 1.48 -3.76
C LEU A 169 -11.48 0.70 -2.62
N ILE A 170 -11.25 1.37 -1.48
CA ILE A 170 -10.63 0.78 -0.29
C ILE A 170 -11.70 0.52 0.76
N LYS A 171 -11.90 -0.76 1.09
CA LYS A 171 -12.74 -1.14 2.23
C LYS A 171 -11.98 -0.95 3.52
N ARG A 172 -12.66 -0.40 4.53
CA ARG A 172 -12.06 0.11 5.76
C ARG A 172 -12.78 -0.38 6.99
N ASN A 173 -12.11 -0.32 8.13
CA ASN A 173 -12.71 -0.41 9.45
C ASN A 173 -13.04 1.01 9.94
N PRO A 174 -14.31 1.38 10.12
CA PRO A 174 -14.67 2.73 10.58
C PRO A 174 -14.17 3.05 11.99
N GLU A 175 -13.87 2.05 12.83
CA GLU A 175 -13.38 2.31 14.18
C GLU A 175 -11.93 2.77 14.20
N THR A 176 -11.09 2.22 13.30
CA THR A 176 -9.63 2.41 13.34
C THR A 176 -9.07 3.07 12.09
N GLN A 177 -9.90 3.33 11.08
CA GLN A 177 -9.48 3.83 9.78
C GLN A 177 -10.45 4.91 9.30
N LEU A 178 -9.95 5.91 8.59
CA LEU A 178 -10.73 7.06 8.15
C LEU A 178 -10.39 7.45 6.71
N LEU A 179 -11.41 7.78 5.93
CA LEU A 179 -11.25 8.46 4.65
C LEU A 179 -11.20 9.96 4.87
N LEU A 180 -10.05 10.58 4.62
CA LEU A 180 -9.93 12.02 4.48
C LEU A 180 -10.32 12.44 3.06
N LYS A 181 -11.35 13.28 2.95
CA LYS A 181 -11.74 13.87 1.66
C LYS A 181 -11.01 15.19 1.42
N TYR A 182 -10.39 15.34 0.26
CA TYR A 182 -9.65 16.54 -0.12
C TYR A 182 -10.51 17.81 0.05
N ASP A 183 -11.70 17.81 -0.53
CA ASP A 183 -12.61 18.97 -0.46
C ASP A 183 -13.02 19.32 0.97
N LYS A 184 -13.09 18.34 1.87
CA LYS A 184 -13.42 18.57 3.28
C LYS A 184 -12.22 19.09 4.06
N VAL A 185 -11.03 18.55 3.82
CA VAL A 185 -9.78 19.02 4.45
C VAL A 185 -9.44 20.44 4.02
N VAL A 186 -9.68 20.81 2.74
CA VAL A 186 -9.46 22.18 2.24
C VAL A 186 -10.40 23.20 2.90
N ASN A 187 -11.67 22.84 3.08
CA ASN A 187 -12.69 23.78 3.53
C ASN A 187 -12.92 23.78 5.05
N SER A 188 -12.18 22.98 5.82
CA SER A 188 -12.35 22.86 7.26
C SER A 188 -11.26 23.60 8.05
N LYS A 189 -11.54 23.84 9.34
CA LYS A 189 -10.62 24.46 10.29
C LYS A 189 -9.86 23.41 11.11
N TRP A 190 -9.54 22.26 10.50
CA TRP A 190 -8.88 21.13 11.16
C TRP A 190 -7.57 21.52 11.87
N LYS A 191 -6.86 22.53 11.34
CA LYS A 191 -5.66 23.10 11.95
C LYS A 191 -5.88 23.70 13.35
N ASN A 192 -7.11 24.06 13.69
CA ASN A 192 -7.46 24.66 14.97
C ASN A 192 -7.94 23.62 16.00
N ILE A 193 -7.99 22.34 15.61
CA ILE A 193 -8.42 21.25 16.51
C ILE A 193 -7.23 20.89 17.41
N PRO A 194 -7.31 21.08 18.74
CA PRO A 194 -6.16 20.95 19.65
C PRO A 194 -5.44 19.61 19.56
N ASN A 195 -6.19 18.51 19.33
CA ASN A 195 -5.65 17.15 19.32
C ASN A 195 -5.08 16.74 17.95
N ILE A 196 -5.17 17.60 16.94
CA ILE A 196 -4.63 17.33 15.60
C ILE A 196 -3.26 18.00 15.43
N GLN A 197 -3.00 19.14 16.08
CA GLN A 197 -1.72 19.84 15.96
C GLN A 197 -0.55 18.98 16.45
N ASN A 198 0.56 18.98 15.70
CA ASN A 198 1.76 18.19 15.93
C ASN A 198 1.50 16.66 16.03
N SER A 199 0.50 16.15 15.31
CA SER A 199 0.16 14.72 15.26
C SER A 199 0.42 14.11 13.87
N PHE A 200 0.44 12.77 13.80
CA PHE A 200 0.42 12.06 12.51
C PHE A 200 -0.81 12.40 11.67
N THR A 201 -1.93 12.69 12.31
CA THR A 201 -3.16 13.13 11.64
C THR A 201 -2.96 14.46 10.93
N GLU A 202 -2.27 15.44 11.55
CA GLU A 202 -1.91 16.69 10.86
C GLU A 202 -1.05 16.41 9.62
N PHE A 203 -0.03 15.56 9.77
CA PHE A 203 0.82 15.17 8.64
C PHE A 203 -0.01 14.61 7.48
N PHE A 204 -0.97 13.72 7.75
CA PHE A 204 -1.84 13.19 6.70
C PHE A 204 -2.78 14.24 6.08
N CYS A 205 -3.34 15.16 6.88
CA CYS A 205 -4.10 16.29 6.33
C CYS A 205 -3.24 17.16 5.41
N GLN A 206 -1.97 17.43 5.79
CA GLN A 206 -1.04 18.17 4.93
C GLN A 206 -0.74 17.41 3.63
N ILE A 207 -0.59 16.08 3.68
CA ILE A 207 -0.39 15.30 2.46
C ILE A 207 -1.62 15.32 1.56
N VAL A 208 -2.83 15.20 2.10
CA VAL A 208 -4.08 15.34 1.33
C VAL A 208 -4.12 16.68 0.59
N LEU A 209 -3.76 17.77 1.27
CA LEU A 209 -3.68 19.09 0.65
C LEU A 209 -2.63 19.17 -0.47
N LYS A 210 -1.44 18.59 -0.24
CA LYS A 210 -0.34 18.58 -1.22
C LYS A 210 -0.70 17.74 -2.45
N ALA A 211 -1.26 16.55 -2.24
CA ALA A 211 -1.60 15.61 -3.30
C ALA A 211 -2.87 16.00 -4.07
N LYS A 212 -3.73 16.85 -3.48
CA LYS A 212 -5.05 17.20 -4.02
C LYS A 212 -5.92 15.98 -4.31
N LYS A 213 -5.83 14.98 -3.44
CA LYS A 213 -6.51 13.70 -3.58
C LYS A 213 -6.95 13.20 -2.20
N ASP A 214 -8.07 12.47 -2.18
CA ASP A 214 -8.56 11.77 -1.00
C ASP A 214 -7.54 10.74 -0.51
N ARG A 215 -7.57 10.42 0.78
CA ARG A 215 -6.62 9.49 1.39
C ARG A 215 -7.22 8.70 2.53
N VAL A 216 -6.83 7.44 2.65
CA VAL A 216 -7.13 6.64 3.84
C VAL A 216 -6.03 6.81 4.87
N ILE A 217 -6.42 7.09 6.11
CA ILE A 217 -5.53 7.06 7.27
C ILE A 217 -5.90 5.88 8.16
N VAL A 218 -4.90 5.32 8.83
CA VAL A 218 -5.02 4.10 9.64
C VAL A 218 -4.36 4.36 10.98
N ALA A 219 -5.08 4.07 12.07
CA ALA A 219 -4.50 4.16 13.41
C ALA A 219 -3.42 3.08 13.62
N SER A 220 -2.21 3.51 13.91
CA SER A 220 -1.02 2.69 14.17
C SER A 220 -1.13 1.97 15.51
N VAL A 221 -0.96 0.64 15.49
CA VAL A 221 -0.87 -0.17 16.71
C VAL A 221 0.57 -0.29 17.25
N ARG A 222 1.51 0.56 16.80
CA ARG A 222 2.93 0.49 17.19
C ARG A 222 3.13 0.61 18.70
N ASN A 223 2.38 1.50 19.33
CA ASN A 223 2.29 1.59 20.78
C ASN A 223 0.91 2.09 21.19
N LYS A 224 0.50 1.72 22.41
CA LYS A 224 -0.86 1.98 22.93
C LYS A 224 -1.20 3.49 22.99
N LYS A 225 -0.25 4.32 23.41
CA LYS A 225 -0.48 5.76 23.60
C LYS A 225 -0.73 6.48 22.28
N ASP A 226 0.06 6.17 21.26
CA ASP A 226 -0.12 6.79 19.94
C ASP A 226 -1.38 6.24 19.26
N PHE A 227 -1.68 4.95 19.42
CA PHE A 227 -2.94 4.36 18.95
C PHE A 227 -4.16 5.08 19.52
N GLU A 228 -4.24 5.26 20.84
CA GLU A 228 -5.38 5.93 21.49
C GLU A 228 -5.55 7.38 21.00
N LYS A 229 -4.43 8.11 20.83
CA LYS A 229 -4.44 9.47 20.27
C LYS A 229 -4.93 9.52 18.83
N GLU A 230 -4.50 8.57 18.00
CA GLU A 230 -4.92 8.50 16.60
C GLU A 230 -6.40 8.13 16.46
N LEU A 231 -6.91 7.21 17.30
CA LEU A 231 -8.33 6.92 17.38
C LEU A 231 -9.16 8.15 17.78
N GLU A 232 -8.69 8.91 18.77
CA GLU A 232 -9.34 10.15 19.18
C GLU A 232 -9.35 11.18 18.04
N ALA A 233 -8.23 11.35 17.34
CA ALA A 233 -8.14 12.25 16.20
C ALA A 233 -9.07 11.82 15.04
N ILE A 234 -9.13 10.51 14.73
CA ILE A 234 -10.05 9.95 13.74
C ILE A 234 -11.51 10.26 14.11
N LYS A 235 -11.87 10.06 15.38
CA LYS A 235 -13.20 10.35 15.88
C LYS A 235 -13.56 11.83 15.73
N ILE A 236 -12.68 12.73 16.15
CA ILE A 236 -12.91 14.19 16.04
C ILE A 236 -13.07 14.60 14.57
N LEU A 237 -12.18 14.16 13.69
CA LEU A 237 -12.27 14.48 12.26
C LEU A 237 -13.58 14.02 11.63
N ARG A 238 -14.11 12.89 12.08
CA ARG A 238 -15.41 12.38 11.63
C ARG A 238 -16.57 13.23 12.16
N GLU A 239 -16.56 13.57 13.45
CA GLU A 239 -17.57 14.43 14.08
C GLU A 239 -17.63 15.81 13.42
N GLU A 240 -16.49 16.34 12.99
CA GLU A 240 -16.36 17.60 12.24
C GLU A 240 -16.73 17.46 10.74
N GLY A 241 -17.10 16.25 10.28
CA GLY A 241 -17.47 15.99 8.89
C GLY A 241 -16.30 16.07 7.89
N ILE A 242 -15.06 15.95 8.38
CA ILE A 242 -13.84 16.00 7.58
C ILE A 242 -13.52 14.63 6.97
N GLY A 243 -13.84 13.56 7.69
CA GLY A 243 -13.71 12.20 7.18
C GLY A 243 -15.00 11.40 7.20
N GLU A 244 -15.10 10.44 6.30
CA GLU A 244 -16.33 9.63 6.13
C GLU A 244 -16.44 8.46 7.12
N LEU A 245 -17.67 8.00 7.29
CA LEU A 245 -18.00 6.78 8.02
C LEU A 245 -17.74 5.55 7.16
N ASP A 246 -18.13 5.55 5.88
CA ASP A 246 -18.06 4.40 4.97
C ASP A 246 -17.65 4.79 3.55
#